data_AF-A0A820Q5K2-F1
#
_entry.id   AF-A0A820Q5K2-F1
#
_cell.length_a   1.000
_cell.length_b   1.000
_cell.length_c   1.000
_cell.angle_alpha   90.00
_cell.angle_beta   90.00
_cell.angle_gamma   90.00
#
_symmetry.space_group_name_H-M   'P 1'
#
loop_
_entity.id
_entity.type
_entity.pdbx_description
1 polymer ?
#
loop_
_entity_poly.entity_id
_entity_poly.type
_entity_poly.pdbx_seq_one_letter_code
_entity_poly.pdbx_strand_id
1 'polypeptide(L)'
;NHIYAMRLTHTGEDGFMLYIPSEYALCVYEQLMEQGKDYGIINAGYFAQRTLRIERMYAFWGQDIDKKTTPFDLNREFRVSFDKEFVGKAALIKQKSEGIQKRFIQFLLEDHD
;
A
#
# COMPACT_ATOMS: atom_id res chain seq x y z
N ASN A 1 18.08 -10.03 18.70
CA ASN A 1 17.33 -11.01 17.88
C ASN A 1 15.84 -10.79 18.10
N HIS A 2 15.23 -9.86 17.36
CA HIS A 2 13.81 -9.54 17.50
C HIS A 2 13.14 -9.60 16.13
N ILE A 3 11.91 -10.13 16.11
CA ILE A 3 10.99 -10.02 14.98
C ILE A 3 10.18 -8.75 15.22
N TYR A 4 10.10 -7.86 14.24
CA TYR A 4 9.21 -6.71 14.31
C TYR A 4 7.90 -7.05 13.62
N ALA A 5 6.79 -6.88 14.35
CA ALA A 5 5.45 -7.03 13.82
C ALA A 5 4.83 -5.64 13.62
N MET A 6 4.43 -5.33 12.39
CA MET A 6 3.71 -4.11 12.05
C MET A 6 2.28 -4.48 11.67
N ARG A 7 1.28 -3.89 12.33
CA ARG A 7 -0.12 -4.04 11.94
C ARG A 7 -0.41 -3.18 10.69
N LEU A 8 0.05 -3.69 9.55
CA LEU A 8 -0.02 -3.07 8.24
C LEU A 8 0.02 -4.18 7.18
N THR A 9 -0.82 -4.09 6.16
CA THR A 9 -0.85 -5.03 5.03
C THR A 9 -0.92 -4.29 3.70
N HIS A 10 -0.42 -4.92 2.64
CA HIS A 10 -0.59 -4.42 1.26
C HIS A 10 -1.86 -4.96 0.59
N THR A 11 -2.56 -5.89 1.22
CA THR A 11 -3.85 -6.43 0.76
C THR A 11 -5.04 -5.63 1.27
N GLY A 12 -4.83 -4.81 2.32
CA GLY A 12 -5.88 -4.08 3.03
C GLY A 12 -6.79 -4.95 3.89
N GLU A 13 -6.48 -6.23 4.02
CA GLU A 13 -7.05 -7.13 5.01
C GLU A 13 -6.33 -6.99 6.35
N ASP A 14 -6.99 -7.42 7.43
CA ASP A 14 -6.37 -7.52 8.75
C ASP A 14 -5.18 -8.48 8.72
N GLY A 15 -4.10 -8.09 9.40
CA GLY A 15 -2.89 -8.90 9.45
C GLY A 15 -1.66 -8.10 9.88
N PHE A 16 -0.51 -8.76 9.78
CA PHE A 16 0.77 -8.19 10.17
C PHE A 16 1.82 -8.39 9.07
N MET A 17 2.71 -7.42 8.95
CA MET A 17 3.97 -7.57 8.25
C MET A 17 5.06 -7.92 9.27
N LEU A 18 5.78 -9.01 9.03
CA LEU A 18 6.83 -9.49 9.91
C LEU A 18 8.20 -9.20 9.28
N TYR A 19 9.03 -8.43 9.98
CA TYR A 19 10.44 -8.27 9.65
C TYR A 19 11.25 -9.25 10.49
N ILE A 20 11.82 -10.25 9.83
CA ILE A 20 12.47 -11.41 10.46
C ILE A 20 13.94 -11.41 10.04
N PRO A 21 14.91 -11.57 10.96
CA PRO A 21 16.29 -11.81 10.59
C PRO A 21 16.39 -13.07 9.72
N SER A 22 17.18 -13.01 8.65
CA SER A 22 17.20 -14.03 7.59
C SER A 22 17.43 -15.46 8.12
N GLU A 23 18.24 -15.61 9.16
CA GLU A 23 18.58 -16.88 9.79
C GLU A 23 17.37 -17.57 10.48
N TYR A 24 16.30 -16.82 10.78
CA TYR A 24 15.09 -17.36 11.40
C TYR A 24 13.90 -17.44 10.44
N ALA A 25 14.03 -16.96 9.20
CA ALA A 25 12.91 -16.83 8.26
C ALA A 25 12.19 -18.17 7.99
N LEU A 26 12.95 -19.24 7.76
CA LEU A 26 12.38 -20.58 7.50
C LEU A 26 11.63 -21.11 8.72
N CYS A 27 12.25 -21.06 9.90
CA CYS A 27 11.64 -21.54 11.14
C CYS A 27 10.33 -20.80 11.44
N VAL A 28 10.31 -19.46 11.30
CA VAL A 28 9.09 -18.67 11.51
C VAL A 28 8.00 -19.04 10.51
N TYR A 29 8.34 -19.19 9.23
CA TYR A 29 7.39 -19.61 8.20
C TYR A 29 6.78 -21.00 8.51
N GLU A 30 7.61 -21.98 8.84
CA GLU A 30 7.14 -23.34 9.15
C GLU A 30 6.21 -23.36 10.37
N GLN A 31 6.55 -22.61 11.43
CA GLN A 31 5.70 -22.50 12.61
C GLN A 31 4.34 -21.84 12.29
N LEU A 32 4.33 -20.76 11.48
CA LEU A 32 3.09 -20.11 11.06
C LEU A 32 2.23 -21.04 10.20
N MET A 33 2.83 -21.77 9.27
CA MET A 33 2.13 -22.72 8.41
C MET A 33 1.56 -23.89 9.21
N GLU A 34 2.28 -24.41 10.20
CA GLU A 34 1.79 -25.48 11.07
C GLU A 34 0.59 -25.03 11.89
N GLN A 35 0.71 -23.91 12.61
CA GLN A 35 -0.35 -23.39 13.48
C GLN A 35 -1.55 -22.84 12.68
N GLY A 36 -1.32 -22.40 11.44
CA GLY A 36 -2.35 -21.86 10.57
C GLY A 36 -3.21 -22.93 9.89
N LYS A 37 -2.88 -24.23 9.99
CA LYS A 37 -3.64 -25.31 9.34
C LYS A 37 -5.11 -25.32 9.74
N ASP A 38 -5.38 -25.15 11.03
CA ASP A 38 -6.74 -25.14 11.58
C ASP A 38 -7.56 -23.94 11.08
N TYR A 39 -6.90 -22.93 10.52
CA TYR A 39 -7.50 -21.72 9.94
C TYR A 39 -7.48 -21.72 8.40
N GLY A 40 -7.04 -22.81 7.76
CA GLY A 40 -6.96 -22.92 6.30
C GLY A 40 -5.87 -22.05 5.68
N ILE A 41 -4.73 -21.87 6.38
CA ILE A 41 -3.61 -21.07 5.86
C ILE A 41 -3.13 -21.61 4.50
N ILE A 42 -2.91 -20.70 3.57
CA ILE A 42 -2.36 -21.00 2.25
C ILE A 42 -1.31 -19.96 1.86
N ASN A 43 -0.43 -20.35 0.95
CA ASN A 43 0.50 -19.41 0.32
C ASN A 43 -0.23 -18.54 -0.70
N ALA A 44 0.07 -17.24 -0.69
CA ALA A 44 -0.40 -16.29 -1.69
C ALA A 44 0.80 -15.66 -2.40
N GLY A 45 0.77 -15.69 -3.73
CA GLY A 45 1.82 -15.11 -4.56
C GLY A 45 1.65 -13.61 -4.80
N TYR A 46 2.65 -13.03 -5.45
CA TYR A 46 2.67 -11.60 -5.79
C TYR A 46 1.47 -11.13 -6.62
N PHE A 47 1.00 -11.94 -7.58
CA PHE A 47 -0.15 -11.55 -8.42
C PHE A 47 -1.44 -11.42 -7.63
N ALA A 48 -1.72 -12.33 -6.69
CA ALA A 48 -2.87 -12.23 -5.81
C ALA A 48 -2.80 -10.95 -4.96
N GLN A 49 -1.64 -10.69 -4.33
CA GLN A 49 -1.41 -9.46 -3.57
C GLN A 49 -1.58 -8.20 -4.43
N ARG A 50 -1.10 -8.23 -5.69
CA ARG A 50 -1.22 -7.13 -6.64
C ARG A 50 -2.67 -6.87 -7.04
N THR A 51 -3.53 -7.88 -7.10
CA THR A 51 -4.97 -7.68 -7.34
C THR A 51 -5.65 -7.07 -6.12
N LEU A 52 -5.41 -7.62 -4.93
CA LEU A 52 -6.03 -7.13 -3.68
C LEU A 52 -5.69 -5.65 -3.41
N ARG A 53 -4.45 -5.23 -3.69
CA ARG A 53 -4.05 -3.83 -3.52
C ARG A 53 -4.81 -2.87 -4.45
N ILE A 54 -5.24 -3.35 -5.62
CA ILE A 54 -6.04 -2.55 -6.58
C ILE A 54 -7.47 -2.42 -6.05
N GLU A 55 -8.07 -3.49 -5.54
CA GLU A 55 -9.41 -3.45 -4.91
C GLU A 55 -9.47 -2.44 -3.75
N ARG A 56 -8.36 -2.27 -3.03
CA ARG A 56 -8.23 -1.29 -1.93
C ARG A 56 -7.72 0.09 -2.38
N MET A 57 -7.54 0.30 -3.67
CA MET A 57 -7.03 1.55 -4.26
C MET A 57 -5.67 1.98 -3.67
N TYR A 58 -4.83 1.02 -3.26
CA TYR A 58 -3.46 1.30 -2.80
C TYR A 58 -2.57 1.61 -3.98
N ALA A 59 -2.00 2.81 -3.99
CA ALA A 59 -1.20 3.28 -5.12
C ALA A 59 0.21 2.67 -5.06
N PHE A 60 0.72 2.26 -6.21
CA PHE A 60 2.03 1.66 -6.38
C PHE A 60 2.98 2.61 -7.11
N TRP A 61 4.14 2.88 -6.51
CA TRP A 61 5.15 3.74 -7.11
C TRP A 61 5.73 3.15 -8.39
N GLY A 62 5.82 3.97 -9.45
CA GLY A 62 6.27 3.55 -10.77
C GLY A 62 5.18 2.96 -11.66
N GLN A 63 4.01 2.60 -11.11
CA GLN A 63 2.84 2.17 -11.89
C GLN A 63 1.73 3.21 -11.85
N ASP A 64 1.24 3.57 -10.66
CA ASP A 64 0.10 4.47 -10.51
C ASP A 64 0.54 5.90 -10.17
N ILE A 65 1.70 6.03 -9.51
CA ILE A 65 2.25 7.30 -9.04
C ILE A 65 3.72 7.41 -9.37
N ASP A 66 4.16 8.64 -9.60
CA ASP A 66 5.53 8.96 -9.97
C ASP A 66 5.90 10.38 -9.49
N LYS A 67 7.07 10.86 -9.92
CA LYS A 67 7.56 12.22 -9.63
C LYS A 67 6.68 13.36 -10.17
N LYS A 68 5.70 13.08 -11.02
CA LYS A 68 4.76 14.05 -11.63
C LYS A 68 3.37 13.95 -11.00
N THR A 69 3.20 13.15 -9.96
CA THR A 69 1.93 12.91 -9.29
C THR A 69 1.98 13.50 -7.89
N THR A 70 0.92 14.19 -7.52
CA THR A 70 0.81 14.93 -6.26
C THR A 70 -0.22 14.28 -5.34
N PRO A 71 -0.17 14.54 -4.01
CA PRO A 71 -1.20 14.06 -3.10
C PRO A 71 -2.61 14.52 -3.47
N PHE A 72 -2.75 15.69 -4.10
CA PHE A 72 -4.03 16.20 -4.59
C PHE A 72 -4.57 15.38 -5.75
N ASP A 73 -3.72 14.98 -6.69
CA ASP A 73 -4.13 14.10 -7.80
C ASP A 73 -4.70 12.77 -7.28
N LEU A 74 -4.28 12.34 -6.10
CA LEU A 74 -4.71 11.08 -5.48
C LEU A 74 -5.90 11.22 -4.53
N ASN A 75 -6.46 12.42 -4.35
CA ASN A 75 -7.41 12.74 -3.27
C ASN A 75 -6.87 12.37 -1.87
N ARG A 76 -5.55 12.49 -1.67
CA ARG A 76 -4.84 12.15 -0.41
C ARG A 76 -4.27 13.37 0.30
N GLU A 77 -4.90 14.53 0.15
CA GLU A 77 -4.50 15.76 0.85
C GLU A 77 -4.38 15.55 2.36
N PHE A 78 -5.27 14.75 2.95
CA PHE A 78 -5.29 14.43 4.39
C PHE A 78 -4.00 13.74 4.90
N ARG A 79 -3.13 13.25 4.00
CA ARG A 79 -1.81 12.68 4.35
C ARG A 79 -0.70 13.74 4.40
N VAL A 80 -0.99 15.00 4.08
CA VAL A 80 -0.03 16.11 4.05
C VAL A 80 -0.29 17.04 5.23
N SER A 81 0.74 17.27 6.06
CA SER A 81 0.68 18.25 7.15
C SER A 81 1.28 19.57 6.69
N PHE A 82 0.43 20.54 6.35
CA PHE A 82 0.85 21.87 5.88
C PHE A 82 1.42 22.76 6.99
N ASP A 83 1.27 22.35 8.26
CA ASP A 83 1.81 23.06 9.42
C ASP A 83 3.32 22.85 9.61
N LYS A 84 3.93 21.91 8.86
CA LYS A 84 5.36 21.59 8.93
C LYS A 84 6.11 22.15 7.73
N GLU A 85 7.43 22.32 7.88
CA GLU A 85 8.32 22.60 6.75
C GLU A 85 8.77 21.30 6.11
N PHE A 86 8.63 21.20 4.78
CA PHE A 86 9.00 20.02 3.98
C PHE A 86 9.25 20.37 2.52
N VAL A 87 10.01 19.50 1.83
CA VAL A 87 10.31 19.65 0.41
C VAL A 87 9.02 19.55 -0.42
N GLY A 88 8.75 20.57 -1.23
CA GLY A 88 7.57 20.62 -2.10
C GLY A 88 6.36 21.37 -1.52
N LYS A 89 6.42 21.86 -0.26
CA LYS A 89 5.32 22.61 0.38
C LYS A 89 4.81 23.78 -0.46
N ALA A 90 5.70 24.66 -0.90
CA ALA A 90 5.34 25.84 -1.70
C ALA A 90 4.66 25.45 -3.03
N ALA A 91 5.12 24.37 -3.67
CA ALA A 91 4.52 23.86 -4.90
C ALA A 91 3.10 23.31 -4.65
N LEU A 92 2.88 22.59 -3.54
CA LEU A 92 1.55 22.08 -3.18
C LEU A 92 0.57 23.21 -2.81
N ILE A 93 1.03 24.25 -2.10
CA ILE A 93 0.20 25.42 -1.80
C ILE A 93 -0.23 26.11 -3.10
N LYS A 94 0.72 26.31 -4.02
CA LYS A 94 0.43 26.89 -5.33
C LYS A 94 -0.59 26.05 -6.10
N GLN A 95 -0.38 24.74 -6.22
CA GLN A 95 -1.32 23.83 -6.89
C GLN A 95 -2.72 23.89 -6.26
N LYS A 96 -2.82 23.95 -4.93
CA LYS A 96 -4.11 24.07 -4.23
C LYS A 96 -4.85 25.35 -4.62
N SER A 97 -4.13 26.46 -4.82
CA SER A 97 -4.72 27.74 -5.25
C SER A 97 -5.12 27.76 -6.73
N GLU A 98 -4.38 27.05 -7.59
CA GLU A 98 -4.63 26.98 -9.05
C GLU A 98 -5.69 25.93 -9.41
N GLY A 99 -5.98 25.00 -8.50
CA GLY A 99 -6.97 23.94 -8.68
C GLY A 99 -6.38 22.62 -9.20
N ILE A 100 -7.11 21.53 -8.95
CA ILE A 100 -6.70 20.16 -9.28
C ILE A 100 -7.12 19.83 -10.73
N GLN A 101 -6.14 19.54 -11.60
CA GLN A 101 -6.37 19.33 -13.04
C GLN A 101 -6.56 17.85 -13.44
N LYS A 102 -6.13 16.91 -12.60
CA LYS A 102 -6.27 15.46 -12.85
C LYS A 102 -6.60 14.73 -11.54
N ARG A 103 -7.31 13.60 -11.62
CA ARG A 103 -7.58 12.73 -10.47
C ARG A 103 -7.31 11.28 -10.79
N PHE A 104 -6.76 10.57 -9.81
CA PHE A 104 -6.63 9.12 -9.80
C PHE A 104 -7.98 8.49 -9.45
N ILE A 105 -8.51 7.70 -10.39
CA ILE A 105 -9.81 7.04 -10.29
C ILE A 105 -9.65 5.57 -10.67
N GLN A 106 -10.57 4.74 -10.18
CA GLN A 106 -10.66 3.33 -10.53
C GLN A 106 -11.82 3.13 -11.50
N PHE A 107 -11.60 2.31 -12.53
CA PHE A 107 -12.64 1.87 -13.44
C PHE A 107 -12.98 0.41 -13.16
N LEU A 108 -14.26 0.09 -13.18
CA LEU A 108 -14.77 -1.28 -13.28
C LEU A 108 -15.22 -1.47 -14.73
N LEU A 109 -14.64 -2.44 -15.43
CA LEU A 109 -15.08 -2.81 -16.77
C LEU A 109 -16.23 -3.81 -16.64
N GLU A 110 -17.40 -3.48 -17.17
CA GLU A 110 -18.60 -4.33 -17.07
C GLU A 110 -18.60 -5.42 -18.16
N ASP A 111 -18.22 -5.08 -19.40
CA ASP A 111 -18.06 -6.04 -20.49
C ASP A 111 -16.63 -6.54 -20.54
N HIS A 112 -16.44 -7.79 -20.10
CA HIS A 112 -15.24 -8.56 -20.36
C HIS A 112 -15.66 -9.94 -20.86
N ASP A 113 -15.11 -10.38 -21.99
CA ASP A 113 -15.15 -11.77 -22.44
C ASP A 113 -14.38 -12.68 -21.47
#